data_AF-A0A4V3EUS3-F1
#
_entry.id   AF-A0A4V3EUS3-F1
#
_cell.length_a   1.000
_cell.length_b   1.000
_cell.length_c   1.000
_cell.angle_alpha   90.00
_cell.angle_beta   90.00
_cell.angle_gamma   90.00
#
_symmetry.space_group_name_H-M   'P 1'
#
loop_
_entity.id
_entity.type
_entity.pdbx_description
1 polymer ?
#
loop_
_entity_poly.entity_id
_entity_poly.type
_entity_poly.pdbx_seq_one_letter_code
_entity_poly.pdbx_strand_id
1 'polypeptide(L)' 'MKRETLEMVKKSQRLYFLALKFENRLPKAVVEYSKKICNDYTKIAKEMNLCCDVEGLIDKILK' A
#
# COMPACT_ATOMS: atom_id res chain seq x y z
N MET A 1 2.66 -9.74 15.54
CA MET A 1 1.76 -8.56 15.52
C MET A 1 2.37 -7.32 14.85
N LYS A 2 3.18 -6.47 15.51
CA LYS A 2 3.67 -5.20 14.89
C LYS A 2 4.47 -5.41 13.58
N ARG A 3 5.33 -6.43 13.52
CA ARG A 3 6.13 -6.77 12.33
C ARG A 3 5.26 -7.21 11.14
N GLU A 4 4.25 -8.02 11.39
CA GLU A 4 3.32 -8.51 10.37
C GLU A 4 2.49 -7.36 9.81
N THR A 5 1.98 -6.46 10.66
CA THR A 5 1.25 -5.27 10.21
C THR A 5 2.09 -4.40 9.29
N LEU A 6 3.35 -4.14 9.65
CA LEU A 6 4.28 -3.38 8.80
C LEU A 6 4.56 -4.08 7.47
N GLU A 7 4.67 -5.40 7.47
CA GLU A 7 4.85 -6.18 6.24
C GLU A 7 3.62 -6.09 5.33
N MET A 8 2.42 -6.16 5.89
CA MET A 8 1.16 -6.03 5.15
C MET A 8 1.01 -4.64 4.54
N VAL A 9 1.35 -3.58 5.28
CA VAL A 9 1.39 -2.20 4.76
C VAL A 9 2.32 -2.10 3.54
N LYS A 10 3.53 -2.65 3.64
CA LYS A 10 4.50 -2.63 2.53
C LYS A 10 3.99 -3.41 1.31
N LYS A 11 3.39 -4.59 1.53
CA LYS A 11 2.80 -5.39 0.45
C LYS A 11 1.64 -4.67 -0.22
N SER A 12 0.76 -4.04 0.55
CA SER A 12 -0.38 -3.30 0.00
C SER A 12 0.04 -2.06 -0.78
N GLN A 13 1.06 -1.33 -0.31
CA GLN A 13 1.63 -0.19 -1.03
C GLN A 13 2.24 -0.62 -2.37
N ARG A 14 3.01 -1.72 -2.38
CA ARG A 14 3.57 -2.29 -3.62
C ARG A 14 2.48 -2.73 -4.59
N LEU A 15 1.43 -3.37 -4.09
CA LEU A 15 0.29 -3.78 -4.92
C LEU A 15 -0.37 -2.56 -5.56
N TYR A 16 -0.68 -1.53 -4.78
CA TYR A 16 -1.30 -0.31 -5.30
C TYR A 16 -0.40 0.41 -6.31
N PHE A 17 0.90 0.48 -6.05
CA PHE A 17 1.87 1.02 -7.00
C PHE A 17 1.86 0.25 -8.33
N LEU A 18 1.91 -1.08 -8.30
CA LEU A 18 1.83 -1.90 -9.51
C LEU A 18 0.50 -1.70 -10.24
N ALA A 19 -0.60 -1.59 -9.50
CA ALA A 19 -1.91 -1.34 -10.06
C ALA A 19 -1.97 0.01 -10.79
N LEU A 20 -1.36 1.07 -10.24
CA LEU A 20 -1.23 2.38 -10.91
C LEU A 20 -0.31 2.29 -12.13
N LYS A 21 0.86 1.64 -12.00
CA LYS A 21 1.83 1.49 -13.10
C LYS A 21 1.24 0.78 -14.32
N PHE A 22 0.31 -0.15 -14.10
CA PHE A 22 -0.35 -0.92 -15.15
C PHE A 22 -1.85 -0.59 -15.27
N GLU A 23 -2.29 0.58 -14.82
CA GLU A 23 -3.71 0.97 -14.81
C GLU A 23 -4.37 0.84 -16.19
N ASN A 24 -3.66 1.22 -17.26
CA ASN A 24 -4.15 1.09 -18.64
C ASN A 24 -4.27 -0.36 -19.14
N ARG A 25 -3.72 -1.33 -18.42
CA ARG A 25 -3.71 -2.77 -18.75
C ARG A 25 -4.50 -3.61 -17.75
N LEU A 26 -5.03 -3.01 -16.70
CA LEU A 26 -5.77 -3.67 -15.64
C LEU A 26 -7.22 -3.18 -15.61
N PRO A 27 -8.17 -4.02 -15.17
CA PRO A 27 -9.52 -3.54 -14.90
C PRO A 27 -9.49 -2.43 -13.83
N LYS A 28 -10.28 -1.36 -14.01
CA LYS A 28 -10.40 -0.26 -13.03
C LYS A 28 -10.68 -0.77 -11.61
N ALA A 29 -11.51 -1.81 -11.50
CA ALA A 29 -11.82 -2.47 -10.23
C ALA A 29 -10.58 -3.00 -9.49
N VAL A 30 -9.53 -3.45 -10.20
CA VAL A 30 -8.27 -3.92 -9.60
C VAL A 30 -7.49 -2.76 -8.99
N VAL A 31 -7.49 -1.59 -9.64
CA VAL A 31 -6.83 -0.38 -9.12
C VAL A 31 -7.56 0.14 -7.89
N GLU A 32 -8.89 0.19 -7.94
CA GLU A 32 -9.73 0.59 -6.80
C GLU A 32 -9.57 -0.36 -5.61
N TYR A 33 -9.56 -1.67 -5.85
CA TYR A 33 -9.34 -2.67 -4.81
C TYR A 33 -7.95 -2.53 -4.16
N SER A 34 -6.91 -2.34 -4.98
CA SER A 34 -5.55 -2.15 -4.49
C SER A 34 -5.42 -0.88 -3.65
N LYS A 35 -6.07 0.21 -4.06
CA LYS A 35 -6.16 1.47 -3.30
C LYS A 35 -6.85 1.26 -1.95
N LYS A 36 -7.98 0.56 -1.94
CA LYS A 36 -8.74 0.27 -0.72
C LYS A 36 -7.89 -0.51 0.28
N ILE A 37 -7.24 -1.60 -0.15
CA ILE A 37 -6.38 -2.40 0.72
C ILE A 37 -5.22 -1.56 1.29
N CYS A 38 -4.58 -0.74 0.45
CA CYS A 38 -3.49 0.13 0.90
C CYS A 38 -3.95 1.10 2.00
N ASN A 39 -5.14 1.69 1.83
CA ASN A 39 -5.72 2.58 2.84
C ASN A 39 -6.07 1.84 4.13
N ASP A 40 -6.67 0.66 4.03
CA ASP A 40 -7.10 -0.14 5.19
C ASP A 40 -5.90 -0.54 6.07
N TYR A 41 -4.82 -1.08 5.47
CA TYR A 41 -3.63 -1.44 6.25
C TYR A 41 -2.89 -0.22 6.80
N THR A 42 -2.89 0.90 6.07
CA THR A 42 -2.33 2.15 6.57
C THR A 42 -3.09 2.66 7.79
N LYS A 43 -4.43 2.55 7.77
CA LYS A 43 -5.29 2.91 8.90
C LYS A 43 -5.01 2.03 10.11
N ILE A 44 -4.95 0.71 9.93
CA ILE A 44 -4.60 -0.26 11.00
C ILE A 44 -3.24 0.08 11.61
N ALA A 45 -2.24 0.39 10.78
CA ALA A 45 -0.91 0.75 11.28
C ALA A 45 -0.92 2.05 12.10
N LYS A 46 -1.67 3.06 11.67
CA LYS A 46 -1.86 4.31 12.42
C LYS A 46 -2.54 4.08 13.76
N GLU A 47 -3.59 3.27 13.80
CA GLU A 47 -4.28 2.88 15.05
C GLU A 47 -3.34 2.16 16.03
N MET A 48 -2.33 1.45 15.51
CA MET A 48 -1.29 0.80 16.30
C MET A 48 -0.12 1.72 16.69
N ASN A 49 -0.18 3.01 16.39
CA ASN A 49 0.91 3.98 16.54
C ASN A 49 2.21 3.55 15.84
N LEU A 50 2.08 2.82 14.72
CA LEU A 50 3.22 2.45 13.89
C LEU A 50 3.47 3.59 12.91
N CYS A 51 4.68 4.17 12.97
CA CYS A 51 5.09 5.20 12.03
C CYS A 51 5.22 4.57 10.62
N CYS A 52 4.24 4.86 9.76
CA CYS A 52 4.16 4.40 8.39
C CYS A 52 4.05 5.61 7.48
N ASP A 53 5.18 6.27 7.20
CA ASP A 53 5.23 7.28 6.14
C ASP A 53 5.00 6.59 4.79
N VAL A 54 3.80 6.80 4.26
CA VAL A 54 3.39 6.33 2.94
C VAL A 54 4.27 6.95 1.84
N GLU A 55 4.74 8.18 2.06
CA GLU A 55 5.59 8.92 1.13
C GLU A 55 7.00 8.32 1.00
N GLY A 56 7.64 7.93 2.12
CA GLY A 56 8.99 7.37 2.10
C GLY A 56 9.12 5.97 1.50
N LEU A 57 8.00 5.26 1.31
CA LEU A 57 7.96 3.93 0.70
C LEU A 57 7.76 3.96 -0.82
N ILE A 58 7.02 4.95 -1.35
CA ILE A 58 6.91 5.18 -2.79
C ILE A 58 8.28 5.54 -3.36
N ASP A 59 9.01 6.46 -2.73
CA ASP A 59 10.37 6.85 -3.15
C ASP A 59 11.37 5.69 -3.12
N LYS A 60 11.22 4.74 -2.19
CA LYS A 60 12.07 3.54 -2.11
C LYS A 60 11.67 2.43 -3.09
N ILE A 61 10.44 2.44 -3.59
CA ILE A 61 9.97 1.51 -4.63
C ILE A 61 10.36 2.06 -6.03
N LEU A 62 10.59 3.37 -6.16
CA LEU A 62 10.96 4.07 -7.38
C LEU A 62 12.48 4.11 -7.68
N LYS A 63 13.35 3.69 -6.74
CA LYS A 63 14.78 3.44 -7.00
C LYS A 63 15.01 2.01 -7.46
#